data_AF-K1STK6-F1
#
_entry.id   AF-K1STK6-F1
#
_cell.length_a   1.000
_cell.length_b   1.000
_cell.length_c   1.000
_cell.angle_alpha   90.00
_cell.angle_beta   90.00
_cell.angle_gamma   90.00
#
_symmetry.space_group_name_H-M   'P 1'
#
loop_
_entity.id
_entity.type
_entity.pdbx_description
1 polymer ?
#
loop_
_entity_poly.entity_id
_entity_poly.type
_entity_poly.pdbx_seq_one_letter_code
_entity_poly.pdbx_strand_id
1 'polypeptide(L)'
;MHCTVKMTEDLYWVGASDRRLALFESVYPIPRGVSYNAYVLLDEKTVLLDTVDQSVAGQFFENLAHVLGGRPLDYIVVHHMEPDHAKTL
;
A
#
# COMPACT_ATOMS: atom_id res chain seq x y z
N MET A 1 -14.78 -2.05 5.25
CA MET A 1 -14.19 -1.54 6.52
C MET A 1 -12.74 -1.26 6.20
N HIS A 2 -12.26 -0.04 6.41
CA HIS A 2 -10.88 0.33 6.05
C HIS A 2 -9.90 -0.32 7.02
N CYS A 3 -8.79 -0.83 6.49
CA CYS A 3 -7.72 -1.43 7.26
C CYS A 3 -6.49 -0.55 7.13
N THR A 4 -6.44 0.51 7.94
CA THR A 4 -5.35 1.49 7.96
C THR A 4 -4.76 1.57 9.35
N VAL A 5 -3.49 1.95 9.44
CA VAL A 5 -2.82 2.13 10.73
C VAL A 5 -2.11 3.46 10.72
N LYS A 6 -2.41 4.29 11.72
CA LYS A 6 -1.71 5.55 11.97
C LYS A 6 -0.34 5.25 12.58
N MET A 7 0.73 5.58 11.86
CA MET A 7 2.12 5.33 12.29
C MET A 7 2.65 6.48 13.15
N THR A 8 2.47 7.70 12.66
CA THR A 8 2.79 8.97 13.33
C THR A 8 1.60 9.91 13.22
N GLU A 9 1.74 11.18 13.62
CA GLU A 9 0.64 12.14 13.55
C GLU A 9 0.07 12.32 12.12
N ASP A 10 0.94 12.20 11.13
CA ASP A 10 0.77 12.52 9.72
C ASP A 10 1.03 11.34 8.74
N LEU A 11 1.67 10.25 9.19
CA LEU A 11 1.97 9.09 8.36
C LEU A 11 1.01 7.92 8.64
N TYR A 12 0.47 7.35 7.56
CA TYR A 12 -0.51 6.26 7.62
C TYR A 12 -0.07 5.11 6.72
N TRP A 13 -0.21 3.88 7.19
CA TRP A 13 -0.12 2.69 6.36
C TRP A 13 -1.46 2.41 5.68
N VAL A 14 -1.43 2.19 4.38
CA VAL A 14 -2.61 1.96 3.52
C VAL A 14 -2.52 0.66 2.70
N GLY A 15 -1.46 -0.13 2.90
CA GLY A 15 -1.21 -1.37 2.18
C GLY A 15 -2.19 -2.51 2.53
N ALA A 16 -1.73 -3.75 2.34
CA ALA A 16 -2.52 -4.94 2.65
C ALA A 16 -1.63 -6.16 2.95
N SER A 17 -2.19 -7.12 3.68
CA SER A 17 -1.57 -8.43 3.88
C SER A 17 -2.24 -9.47 2.98
N ASP A 18 -1.46 -10.17 2.16
CA ASP A 18 -1.93 -11.32 1.39
C ASP A 18 -1.50 -12.63 2.04
N ARG A 19 -2.48 -13.38 2.56
CA ARG A 19 -2.29 -14.71 3.16
C ARG A 19 -2.79 -15.85 2.27
N ARG A 20 -3.18 -15.55 1.02
CA ARG A 20 -3.67 -16.52 0.04
C ARG A 20 -2.53 -17.13 -0.77
N LEU A 21 -1.42 -16.39 -0.94
CA LEU A 21 -0.24 -16.87 -1.64
C LEU A 21 0.52 -17.92 -0.82
N ALA A 22 0.89 -19.02 -1.48
CA ALA A 22 1.75 -20.04 -0.90
C ALA A 22 3.25 -19.76 -1.12
N LEU A 23 3.57 -19.10 -2.24
CA LEU A 23 4.92 -18.78 -2.68
C LEU A 23 5.03 -17.28 -3.02
N PHE A 24 6.10 -16.64 -2.58
CA PHE A 24 6.53 -15.33 -3.05
C PHE A 24 7.41 -15.53 -4.31
N GLU A 25 7.14 -14.75 -5.35
CA GLU A 25 7.77 -14.87 -6.68
C GLU A 25 7.74 -16.28 -7.29
N SER A 26 6.75 -17.09 -6.89
CA SER A 26 6.67 -18.52 -7.26
C SER A 26 7.87 -19.37 -6.82
N VAL A 27 8.72 -18.88 -5.92
CA VAL A 27 9.95 -19.57 -5.49
C VAL A 27 10.00 -19.75 -3.97
N TYR A 28 9.68 -18.73 -3.19
CA TYR A 28 9.93 -18.73 -1.75
C TYR A 28 8.66 -19.05 -0.94
N PRO A 29 8.63 -20.12 -0.12
CA PRO A 29 7.47 -20.43 0.72
C PRO A 29 7.16 -19.33 1.74
N ILE A 30 5.89 -18.92 1.79
CA ILE A 30 5.39 -17.88 2.69
C ILE A 30 4.21 -18.40 3.54
N PRO A 31 4.46 -19.27 4.53
CA PRO A 31 3.39 -19.91 5.31
C PRO A 31 2.53 -18.94 6.15
N ARG A 32 2.99 -17.69 6.32
CA ARG A 32 2.25 -16.62 7.01
C ARG A 32 1.80 -15.50 6.06
N GLY A 33 1.96 -15.69 4.76
CA GLY A 33 1.69 -14.69 3.74
C GLY A 33 2.78 -13.62 3.64
N VAL A 34 2.44 -12.55 2.92
CA VAL A 34 3.26 -11.36 2.69
C VAL A 34 2.45 -10.09 3.00
N SER A 35 3.14 -9.00 3.31
CA SER A 35 2.53 -7.67 3.42
C SER A 35 3.07 -6.78 2.31
N TYR A 36 2.17 -6.19 1.52
CA TYR A 36 2.50 -5.10 0.61
C TYR A 36 2.30 -3.79 1.36
N ASN A 37 3.39 -3.07 1.62
CA ASN A 37 3.38 -1.90 2.48
C ASN A 37 3.49 -0.64 1.64
N ALA A 38 2.42 0.15 1.62
CA ALA A 38 2.38 1.48 1.05
C ALA A 38 1.94 2.48 2.13
N TYR A 39 2.44 3.70 2.05
CA TYR A 39 2.22 4.72 3.08
C TYR A 39 1.78 6.04 2.50
N VAL A 40 0.91 6.75 3.23
CA VAL A 40 0.47 8.10 2.88
C VAL A 40 0.95 9.05 3.96
N LEU A 41 1.70 10.07 3.54
CA LEU A 41 2.07 11.22 4.36
C LEU A 41 1.07 12.35 4.07
N LEU A 42 0.45 12.88 5.13
CA LEU A 42 -0.50 13.97 5.07
C LEU A 42 0.11 15.26 5.61
N ASP A 43 0.68 16.09 4.73
CA ASP A 43 1.20 17.42 5.05
C ASP A 43 0.43 18.50 4.25
N GLU A 44 1.00 19.69 4.01
CA GLU A 44 0.51 20.65 3.02
C GLU A 44 0.31 19.98 1.66
N LYS A 45 1.23 19.08 1.31
CA LYS A 45 1.16 18.18 0.17
C LYS A 45 0.96 16.74 0.63
N THR A 46 0.19 15.97 -0.13
CA THR A 46 -0.01 14.55 0.15
C THR A 46 0.96 13.71 -0.68
N VAL A 47 1.60 12.74 -0.04
CA VAL A 47 2.60 11.89 -0.68
C VAL A 47 2.25 10.43 -0.44
N LEU A 48 2.18 9.65 -1.52
CA LEU A 48 2.09 8.20 -1.47
C LEU A 48 3.49 7.60 -1.67
N LEU A 49 3.92 6.76 -0.75
CA LEU A 49 5.18 6.02 -0.79
C LEU A 49 4.90 4.59 -1.25
N ASP A 50 5.38 4.26 -2.45
CA ASP A 50 5.13 3.03 -3.19
C ASP A 50 3.65 2.69 -3.39
N THR A 51 3.40 1.64 -4.13
CA THR A 51 2.07 1.05 -4.30
C THR A 51 2.11 -0.44 -3.94
N VAL A 52 1.13 -1.23 -4.37
CA VAL A 52 1.00 -2.63 -3.99
C VAL A 52 0.88 -3.53 -5.21
N ASP A 53 0.98 -4.84 -4.98
CA ASP A 53 0.61 -5.82 -5.99
C ASP A 53 -0.88 -5.75 -6.36
N GLN A 54 -1.19 -6.11 -7.61
CA GLN A 54 -2.55 -6.13 -8.13
C GLN A 54 -3.51 -7.01 -7.31
N SER A 55 -3.00 -8.08 -6.69
CA SER A 55 -3.79 -9.02 -5.87
C SER A 55 -4.51 -8.37 -4.69
N VAL A 56 -4.03 -7.23 -4.21
CA VAL A 56 -4.59 -6.49 -3.07
C VAL A 56 -5.07 -5.08 -3.41
N ALA A 57 -5.11 -4.73 -4.71
CA ALA A 57 -5.44 -3.39 -5.20
C ALA A 57 -6.76 -2.84 -4.64
N GLY A 58 -7.81 -3.66 -4.53
CA GLY A 58 -9.11 -3.23 -4.01
C GLY A 58 -9.03 -2.66 -2.59
N GLN A 59 -8.41 -3.40 -1.66
CA GLN A 59 -8.23 -2.96 -0.27
C GLN A 59 -7.33 -1.71 -0.20
N PHE A 60 -6.26 -1.68 -1.00
CA PHE A 60 -5.35 -0.56 -1.06
C PHE A 60 -6.04 0.73 -1.50
N PHE A 61 -6.83 0.70 -2.59
CA PHE A 61 -7.53 1.90 -3.06
C PHE A 61 -8.63 2.35 -2.08
N GLU A 62 -9.34 1.42 -1.43
CA GLU A 62 -10.30 1.76 -0.36
C GLU A 62 -9.61 2.43 0.84
N ASN A 63 -8.42 1.96 1.22
CA ASN A 63 -7.62 2.53 2.29
C ASN A 63 -7.07 3.90 1.93
N LEU A 64 -6.51 4.03 0.73
CA LEU A 64 -5.95 5.27 0.20
C LEU A 64 -7.01 6.38 0.13
N ALA A 65 -8.18 6.07 -0.45
CA ALA A 65 -9.29 7.02 -0.54
C ALA A 65 -9.78 7.46 0.85
N HIS A 66 -9.84 6.52 1.80
CA HIS A 66 -10.22 6.82 3.18
C HIS A 66 -9.22 7.75 3.88
N VAL A 67 -7.92 7.48 3.78
CA VAL A 67 -6.87 8.29 4.43
C VAL A 67 -6.76 9.67 3.78
N LEU A 68 -6.89 9.77 2.46
CA LEU A 68 -6.88 11.06 1.76
C LEU A 68 -8.08 11.94 2.15
N GLY A 69 -9.23 11.33 2.51
CA GLY A 69 -10.39 12.07 3.00
C GLY A 69 -10.90 13.13 2.00
N GLY A 70 -10.75 12.87 0.70
CA GLY A 70 -11.11 13.81 -0.38
C GLY A 70 -10.03 14.83 -0.75
N ARG A 71 -8.88 14.84 -0.05
CA ARG A 71 -7.70 15.61 -0.49
C ARG A 71 -7.12 15.00 -1.77
N PRO A 72 -6.60 15.81 -2.71
CA PRO A 72 -5.88 15.27 -3.87
C PRO A 72 -4.62 14.54 -3.41
N LEU A 73 -4.13 13.62 -4.25
CA LEU A 73 -2.79 13.04 -4.12
C LEU A 73 -1.79 13.90 -4.93
N ASP A 74 -0.86 14.58 -4.28
CA ASP A 74 0.08 15.48 -4.96
C ASP A 74 1.27 14.74 -5.56
N TYR A 75 1.81 13.75 -4.83
CA TYR A 75 3.00 13.02 -5.24
C TYR A 75 2.87 11.52 -5.02
N ILE A 76 3.54 10.76 -5.89
CA ILE A 76 3.87 9.35 -5.67
C ILE A 76 5.38 9.22 -5.73
N VAL A 77 5.98 8.65 -4.68
CA VAL A 77 7.39 8.30 -4.62
C VAL A 77 7.48 6.79 -4.79
N VAL A 78 8.08 6.36 -5.89
CA VAL A 78 8.33 4.94 -6.17
C VAL A 78 9.78 4.64 -5.86
N HIS A 79 10.03 3.94 -4.76
CA HIS A 79 11.37 3.49 -4.37
C HIS A 79 11.83 2.32 -5.22
N HIS A 80 10.90 1.46 -5.62
CA HIS A 80 11.19 0.23 -6.35
C HIS A 80 10.15 -0.09 -7.41
N MET A 81 10.61 -0.57 -8.57
CA MET A 81 9.78 -0.74 -9.77
C MET A 81 9.29 -2.18 -9.98
N GLU A 82 9.61 -3.11 -9.08
CA GLU A 82 9.07 -4.46 -9.17
C GLU A 82 7.53 -4.45 -9.03
N PRO A 83 6.81 -5.37 -9.69
CA PRO A 83 5.35 -5.35 -9.73
C PRO A 83 4.67 -5.30 -8.37
N ASP A 84 5.22 -5.97 -7.36
CA ASP A 84 4.67 -5.97 -6.01
C ASP A 84 4.69 -4.60 -5.30
N HIS A 85 5.42 -3.64 -5.85
CA HIS A 85 5.51 -2.25 -5.41
C HIS A 85 4.89 -1.24 -6.39
N ALA A 86 4.78 -1.59 -7.67
CA ALA A 86 4.48 -0.62 -8.74
C ALA A 86 3.32 -1.03 -9.66
N LYS A 87 2.69 -2.20 -9.47
CA LYS A 87 1.66 -2.71 -10.40
C LYS A 87 0.35 -1.91 -10.38
N THR A 88 0.14 -1.08 -9.37
CA THR A 88 -1.08 -0.26 -9.19
C THR A 88 -0.88 1.24 -9.44
N LEU A 89 0.20 1.62 -10.11
CA LEU A 89 0.36 2.93 -10.76
C LEU A 89 -0.52 3.03 -12.02
#